data_AF-A0A814HW63-F1
#
_entry.id   AF-A0A814HW63-F1
#
_cell.length_a   1.000
_cell.length_b   1.000
_cell.length_c   1.000
_cell.angle_alpha   90.00
_cell.angle_beta   90.00
_cell.angle_gamma   90.00
#
_symmetry.space_group_name_H-M   'P 1'
#
loop_
_entity.id
_entity.type
_entity.pdbx_description
1 polymer ?
#
loop_
_entity_poly.entity_id
_entity_poly.type
_entity_poly.pdbx_seq_one_letter_code
_entity_poly.pdbx_strand_id
1 'polypeptide(L)'
;MAESNKKPADDTDKPKSDDEDDATMLQQLMSQFSGLFGSLKSSDEPVAKDPVLKAFDLKTAAEYMSKCSNIVVMAGAGISTSAGIPDFRSPETGLYSQLEKYNLPFPEAVFHLDFFRVGEKT
;
A
#
# COMPACT_ATOMS: atom_id res chain seq x y z
N MET A 1 55.04 -46.81 -26.23
CA MET A 1 56.20 -47.20 -25.39
C MET A 1 56.26 -46.24 -24.22
N ALA A 2 56.73 -46.75 -23.08
CA ALA A 2 56.79 -46.17 -21.73
C ALA A 2 57.43 -44.76 -21.69
N GLU A 3 57.37 -43.95 -20.62
CA GLU A 3 57.67 -44.28 -19.23
C GLU A 3 57.45 -43.05 -18.32
N SER A 4 57.46 -43.31 -17.02
CA SER A 4 57.07 -42.49 -15.88
C SER A 4 58.17 -41.60 -15.25
N ASN A 5 57.70 -40.61 -14.47
CA ASN A 5 58.26 -40.05 -13.21
C ASN A 5 59.50 -39.12 -13.22
N LYS A 6 59.35 -37.91 -12.61
CA LYS A 6 60.04 -37.47 -11.35
C LYS A 6 59.63 -36.03 -10.90
N LYS A 7 59.25 -35.89 -9.62
CA LYS A 7 59.29 -34.64 -8.78
C LYS A 7 60.70 -34.52 -8.12
N PRO A 8 61.12 -33.55 -7.26
CA PRO A 8 60.42 -32.43 -6.56
C PRO A 8 61.22 -31.09 -6.38
N ALA A 9 60.59 -30.14 -5.64
CA ALA A 9 61.09 -29.06 -4.74
C ALA A 9 62.06 -27.98 -5.31
N ASP A 10 61.96 -26.68 -4.94
CA ASP A 10 62.18 -26.13 -3.59
C ASP A 10 61.77 -24.64 -3.48
N ASP A 11 61.54 -24.21 -2.24
CA ASP A 11 61.36 -22.89 -1.60
C ASP A 11 61.99 -21.66 -2.31
N THR A 12 61.62 -20.38 -2.15
CA THR A 12 60.93 -19.54 -1.14
C THR A 12 60.70 -18.19 -1.88
N ASP A 13 59.63 -17.42 -1.69
CA ASP A 13 59.59 -16.30 -0.74
C ASP A 13 58.28 -15.51 -0.95
N LYS A 14 57.52 -15.23 0.11
CA LYS A 14 56.77 -13.96 0.22
C LYS A 14 56.42 -13.67 1.69
N PRO A 15 56.48 -12.39 2.12
CA PRO A 15 56.42 -12.00 3.52
C PRO A 15 54.99 -11.93 4.05
N LYS A 16 54.88 -12.12 5.37
CA LYS A 16 53.69 -11.90 6.22
C LYS A 16 53.28 -10.42 6.25
N SER A 17 51.98 -10.16 6.17
CA SER A 17 51.33 -8.93 6.66
C SER A 17 50.19 -9.34 7.57
N ASP A 18 50.13 -8.72 8.75
CA ASP A 18 49.25 -9.05 9.86
C ASP A 18 47.82 -8.54 9.58
N ASP A 19 46.90 -9.44 9.23
CA ASP A 19 45.50 -9.13 8.85
C ASP A 19 44.49 -9.32 10.01
N GLU A 20 44.94 -9.55 11.26
CA GLU A 20 44.05 -9.96 12.36
C GLU A 20 43.44 -8.80 13.18
N ASP A 21 44.01 -7.59 13.13
CA ASP A 21 43.58 -6.48 13.99
C ASP A 21 42.43 -5.64 13.41
N ASP A 22 42.30 -5.56 12.07
CA ASP A 22 41.27 -4.76 11.40
C ASP A 22 39.87 -5.39 11.51
N ALA A 23 39.79 -6.72 11.43
CA ALA A 23 38.53 -7.45 11.56
C ALA A 23 37.92 -7.25 12.96
N THR A 24 38.76 -7.22 13.98
CA THR A 24 38.35 -7.06 15.38
C THR A 24 37.84 -5.64 15.64
N MET A 25 38.51 -4.63 15.09
CA MET A 25 38.08 -3.23 15.18
C MET A 25 36.75 -2.98 14.47
N LEU A 26 36.56 -3.56 13.28
CA LEU A 26 35.29 -3.49 12.56
C LEU A 26 34.17 -4.22 13.29
N GLN A 27 34.45 -5.38 13.89
CA GLN A 27 33.47 -6.09 14.69
C GLN A 27 33.06 -5.30 15.95
N GLN A 28 34.02 -4.62 16.58
CA GLN A 28 33.76 -3.75 17.72
C GLN A 28 32.97 -2.50 17.31
N LEU A 29 33.26 -1.90 16.15
CA LEU A 29 32.48 -0.78 15.60
C LEU A 29 31.03 -1.21 15.27
N MET A 30 30.86 -2.37 14.63
CA MET A 30 29.54 -2.95 14.33
C MET A 30 28.74 -3.24 15.62
N SER A 31 29.41 -3.70 16.68
CA SER A 31 28.76 -3.94 17.98
C SER A 31 28.23 -2.65 18.61
N GLN A 32 28.99 -1.55 18.54
CA GLN A 32 28.60 -0.25 19.09
C GLN A 32 27.49 0.42 18.25
N PHE A 33 27.51 0.22 16.92
CA PHE A 33 26.43 0.68 16.04
C PHE A 33 25.11 -0.09 16.31
N SER A 34 25.16 -1.39 16.62
CA SER A 34 23.96 -2.17 16.91
C SER A 34 23.26 -1.74 18.21
N GLY A 35 24.02 -1.34 19.24
CA GLY A 35 23.48 -0.85 20.50
C GLY A 35 22.76 0.50 20.35
N LEU A 36 23.21 1.34 19.41
CA LEU A 36 22.54 2.59 19.08
C LEU A 36 21.28 2.36 18.22
N PHE A 37 21.33 1.41 17.27
CA PHE A 37 20.19 1.06 16.42
C PHE A 37 19.07 0.34 17.19
N GLY A 38 19.42 -0.46 18.21
CA GLY A 38 18.46 -1.10 19.10
C GLY A 38 17.66 -0.13 19.97
N SER A 39 18.23 1.05 20.25
CA SER A 39 17.57 2.14 20.99
C SER A 39 16.71 3.03 20.07
N LEU A 40 16.99 3.08 18.76
CA LEU A 40 16.07 3.58 17.73
C LEU A 40 15.14 2.46 17.23
N LYS A 41 14.46 1.75 18.12
CA LYS A 41 13.14 1.21 17.78
C LYS A 41 12.18 2.39 17.74
N SER A 42 12.19 3.12 16.63
CA SER A 42 11.06 3.95 16.25
C SER A 42 9.82 3.07 16.30
N SER A 43 8.85 3.49 17.11
CA SER A 43 7.55 2.86 17.34
C SER A 43 6.65 2.75 16.09
N ASP A 44 7.21 2.92 14.90
CA ASP A 44 6.54 3.08 13.61
C ASP A 44 6.73 1.87 12.69
N GLU A 45 7.05 0.69 13.23
CA GLU A 45 6.84 -0.55 12.48
C GLU A 45 5.33 -0.74 12.29
N PRO A 46 4.82 -0.96 11.06
CA PRO A 46 3.41 -1.21 10.84
C PRO A 46 3.06 -2.54 11.50
N VAL A 47 2.60 -2.46 12.75
CA VAL A 47 2.08 -3.62 13.48
C VAL A 47 0.90 -4.12 12.67
N ALA A 48 1.10 -5.23 11.95
CA ALA A 48 0.04 -5.94 11.27
C ALA A 48 -1.01 -6.29 12.32
N LYS A 49 -2.10 -5.51 12.36
CA LYS A 49 -3.19 -5.74 13.30
C LYS A 49 -3.92 -7.00 12.88
N ASP A 50 -4.22 -7.85 13.85
CA ASP A 50 -5.06 -9.01 13.60
C ASP A 50 -6.37 -8.58 12.93
N PRO A 51 -6.85 -9.34 11.93
CA PRO A 51 -8.09 -9.01 11.25
C PRO A 51 -9.26 -9.04 12.24
N VAL A 52 -10.05 -7.96 12.25
CA VAL A 52 -11.23 -7.84 13.14
C VAL A 52 -12.30 -8.88 12.80
N LEU A 53 -12.44 -9.23 11.51
CA LEU A 53 -13.34 -10.27 11.04
C LEU A 53 -12.59 -11.59 10.88
N LYS A 54 -13.25 -12.69 11.28
CA LYS A 54 -12.71 -14.06 11.14
C LYS A 54 -12.61 -14.51 9.68
N ALA A 55 -13.49 -13.99 8.82
CA ALA A 55 -13.55 -14.23 7.38
C ALA A 55 -14.16 -13.00 6.69
N PHE A 56 -13.81 -12.78 5.42
CA PHE A 56 -14.31 -11.65 4.61
C PHE A 56 -15.57 -12.05 3.85
N ASP A 57 -16.67 -12.25 4.57
CA ASP A 57 -17.98 -12.63 4.03
C ASP A 57 -19.14 -11.94 4.76
N LEU A 58 -20.32 -11.96 4.15
CA LEU A 58 -21.53 -11.30 4.67
C LEU A 58 -22.02 -11.92 5.98
N LYS A 59 -21.84 -13.24 6.16
CA LYS A 59 -22.29 -13.95 7.37
C LYS A 59 -21.50 -13.50 8.59
N THR A 60 -20.17 -13.44 8.45
CA THR A 60 -19.24 -12.97 9.47
C THR A 60 -19.46 -11.50 9.78
N ALA A 61 -19.74 -10.67 8.77
CA ALA A 61 -20.10 -9.27 8.96
C ALA A 61 -21.40 -9.13 9.77
N ALA A 62 -22.46 -9.88 9.43
CA ALA A 62 -23.73 -9.85 10.17
C ALA A 62 -23.59 -10.32 11.62
N GLU A 63 -22.83 -11.41 11.85
CA GLU A 63 -22.52 -11.89 13.20
C GLU A 63 -21.75 -10.84 14.02
N TYR A 64 -20.80 -10.13 13.40
CA TYR A 64 -20.05 -9.07 14.05
C TYR A 64 -20.96 -7.87 14.38
N MET A 65 -21.79 -7.43 13.42
CA MET A 65 -22.74 -6.32 13.59
C MET A 65 -23.70 -6.56 14.76
N SER A 66 -24.11 -7.80 15.03
CA SER A 66 -24.99 -8.14 16.17
C SER A 66 -24.41 -7.77 17.54
N LYS A 67 -23.09 -7.56 17.63
CA LYS A 67 -22.36 -7.16 18.85
C LYS A 67 -22.09 -5.66 18.92
N CYS A 68 -22.39 -4.92 17.86
CA CYS A 68 -22.13 -3.49 17.77
C CYS A 68 -23.35 -2.69 18.27
N SER A 69 -23.13 -1.75 19.19
CA SER A 69 -24.20 -0.86 19.67
C SER A 69 -24.34 0.43 18.84
N ASN A 70 -23.31 0.77 18.04
CA ASN A 70 -23.28 2.00 17.26
C ASN A 70 -22.90 1.66 15.81
N ILE A 71 -23.84 1.79 14.89
CA ILE A 71 -23.67 1.48 13.47
C ILE A 71 -23.95 2.75 12.67
N VAL A 72 -22.96 3.19 11.90
CA VAL A 72 -23.10 4.32 10.97
C VAL A 72 -23.25 3.77 9.56
N VAL A 73 -24.29 4.23 8.86
CA VAL A 73 -24.53 3.87 7.46
C VAL A 73 -24.23 5.08 6.59
N MET A 74 -23.34 4.92 5.63
CA MET A 74 -23.07 5.90 4.57
C MET A 74 -23.72 5.39 3.29
N ALA A 75 -24.70 6.12 2.77
CA ALA A 75 -25.41 5.77 1.55
C ALA A 75 -25.27 6.88 0.51
N GLY A 76 -25.32 6.51 -0.77
CA GLY A 76 -25.40 7.43 -1.91
C GLY A 76 -26.63 7.13 -2.76
N ALA A 77 -26.76 7.79 -3.91
CA ALA A 77 -27.93 7.66 -4.80
C ALA A 77 -28.30 6.22 -5.19
N GLY A 78 -27.31 5.32 -5.25
CA GLY A 78 -27.49 3.90 -5.61
C GLY A 78 -28.61 3.19 -4.83
N ILE A 79 -28.84 3.52 -3.55
CA ILE A 79 -29.90 2.87 -2.75
C ILE A 79 -31.31 3.20 -3.24
N SER A 80 -31.48 4.27 -4.02
CA SER A 80 -32.78 4.74 -4.53
C SER A 80 -33.04 4.32 -5.98
N THR A 81 -32.08 3.66 -6.64
CA THR A 81 -32.23 3.20 -8.04
C THR A 81 -33.37 2.21 -8.21
N SER A 82 -33.60 1.34 -7.23
CA SER A 82 -34.74 0.41 -7.21
C SER A 82 -36.10 1.10 -7.09
N ALA A 83 -36.14 2.35 -6.60
CA ALA A 83 -37.34 3.18 -6.56
C ALA A 83 -37.57 3.96 -7.86
N GLY A 84 -36.75 3.75 -8.89
CA GLY A 84 -36.84 4.43 -10.19
C GLY A 84 -36.17 5.81 -10.22
N ILE A 85 -35.46 6.21 -9.16
CA ILE A 85 -34.66 7.44 -9.15
C ILE A 85 -33.27 7.09 -9.70
N PRO A 86 -32.84 7.65 -10.85
CA PRO A 86 -31.54 7.34 -11.40
C PRO A 86 -30.42 7.80 -10.46
N ASP A 87 -29.32 7.05 -10.40
CA ASP A 87 -28.09 7.55 -9.81
C ASP A 87 -27.41 8.53 -10.78
N PHE A 88 -26.22 9.03 -10.42
CA PHE A 88 -25.50 9.99 -11.25
C PHE A 88 -24.68 9.35 -12.37
N ARG A 89 -24.12 8.15 -12.14
CA ARG A 89 -22.92 7.66 -12.83
C ARG A 89 -23.09 6.31 -13.53
N SER A 90 -24.23 5.64 -13.36
CA SER A 90 -24.49 4.38 -14.05
C SER A 90 -24.48 4.59 -15.57
N PRO A 91 -23.80 3.74 -16.34
CA PRO A 91 -23.83 3.81 -17.79
C PRO A 91 -25.27 3.72 -18.31
N GLU A 92 -25.59 4.48 -19.36
CA GLU A 92 -26.90 4.58 -20.04
C GLU A 92 -28.06 5.13 -19.20
N THR A 93 -28.10 4.80 -17.90
CA THR A 93 -29.24 5.04 -17.01
C THR A 93 -28.99 6.16 -16.00
N GLY A 94 -27.74 6.51 -15.76
CA GLY A 94 -27.34 7.56 -14.82
C GLY A 94 -27.65 8.96 -15.36
N LEU A 95 -27.76 9.92 -14.44
CA LEU A 95 -28.10 11.30 -14.78
C LEU A 95 -27.07 11.92 -15.75
N TYR A 96 -25.77 11.65 -15.59
CA TYR A 96 -24.75 12.22 -16.47
C TYR A 96 -24.88 11.77 -17.94
N SER A 97 -25.24 10.52 -18.23
CA SER A 97 -25.45 10.06 -19.62
C SER A 97 -26.72 10.68 -20.23
N GLN A 98 -27.70 11.05 -19.42
CA GLN A 98 -28.93 11.70 -19.89
C GLN A 98 -28.75 13.21 -20.13
N LEU A 99 -27.68 13.81 -19.62
CA LEU A 99 -27.41 15.24 -19.69
C LEU A 99 -26.64 15.66 -20.94
N GLU A 100 -26.17 14.72 -21.78
CA GLU A 100 -25.42 15.01 -23.01
C GLU A 100 -26.15 15.99 -23.94
N LYS A 101 -27.49 15.94 -23.95
CA LYS A 101 -28.35 16.84 -24.73
C LYS A 101 -28.28 18.32 -24.34
N TYR A 102 -27.78 18.65 -23.15
CA TYR A 102 -27.71 20.02 -22.65
C TYR A 102 -26.40 20.74 -22.98
N ASN A 103 -25.51 20.11 -23.76
CA ASN A 103 -24.22 20.67 -24.21
C ASN A 103 -23.42 21.32 -23.05
N LEU A 104 -23.37 20.60 -21.93
CA LEU A 104 -22.67 21.04 -20.73
C LEU A 104 -21.15 20.98 -20.96
N PRO A 105 -20.35 21.89 -20.38
CA PRO A 105 -18.89 21.83 -20.47
C PRO A 105 -18.32 20.56 -19.81
N PHE A 106 -19.02 20.04 -18.80
CA PHE A 106 -18.80 18.75 -18.16
C PHE A 106 -20.11 18.33 -17.43
N PRO A 107 -20.37 17.03 -17.19
CA PRO A 107 -21.65 16.55 -16.66
C PRO A 107 -22.04 17.12 -15.30
N GLU A 108 -21.04 17.38 -14.45
CA GLU A 108 -21.25 17.97 -13.13
C GLU A 108 -21.67 19.44 -13.18
N ALA A 109 -21.50 20.14 -14.31
CA ALA A 109 -21.70 21.58 -14.40
C ALA A 109 -23.10 22.01 -13.94
N VAL A 110 -24.13 21.21 -14.21
CA VAL A 110 -25.50 21.43 -13.75
C VAL A 110 -25.67 21.32 -12.22
N PHE A 111 -24.62 20.98 -11.47
CA PHE A 111 -24.60 20.97 -10.01
C PHE A 111 -23.63 22.02 -9.43
N HIS A 112 -22.95 22.80 -10.29
CA HIS A 112 -22.11 23.91 -9.85
C HIS A 112 -22.93 25.17 -9.66
N LEU A 113 -22.75 25.83 -8.51
CA LEU A 113 -23.46 27.07 -8.19
C LEU A 113 -23.19 28.18 -9.21
N ASP A 114 -21.96 28.29 -9.71
CA ASP A 114 -21.58 29.32 -10.68
C ASP A 114 -22.26 29.11 -12.04
N PHE A 115 -22.45 27.86 -12.45
CA PHE A 115 -23.17 27.52 -13.68
C PHE A 115 -24.63 28.00 -13.62
N PHE A 116 -25.31 27.77 -12.49
CA PHE A 116 -26.67 28.27 -12.28
C PHE A 116 -26.75 29.80 -12.26
N ARG A 117 -25.82 30.47 -11.57
CA ARG A 117 -25.83 31.94 -11.42
C ARG A 117 -25.60 32.71 -12.72
N VAL A 118 -24.88 32.13 -13.67
CA VAL A 118 -24.67 32.73 -15.00
C VAL A 118 -25.88 32.50 -15.91
N GLY A 119 -26.55 31.35 -15.80
CA GLY A 119 -27.70 30.99 -16.62
C GLY A 119 -29.00 31.74 -16.32
N GLU A 120 -29.13 32.41 -15.16
CA GLU A 120 -30.32 33.20 -14.80
C GLU A 120 -30.40 34.60 -15.46
N LYS A 121 -29.44 34.97 -16.34
CA LYS A 121 -29.34 36.34 -16.90
C LYS A 121 -29.79 36.54 -18.35
N THR A 122 -30.60 35.65 -18.91
CA THR A 122 -31.16 35.83 -20.27
C THR A 122 -32.67 35.73 -20.30
#